data_AF-A0A183NU41-F1
#
_entry.id   AF-A0A183NU41-F1
#
_cell.length_a   1.000
_cell.length_b   1.000
_cell.length_c   1.000
_cell.angle_alpha   90.00
_cell.angle_beta   90.00
_cell.angle_gamma   90.00
#
_symmetry.space_group_name_H-M   'P 1'
#
loop_
_entity.id
_entity.type
_entity.pdbx_description
1 polymer ?
#
loop_
_entity_poly.entity_id
_entity_poly.type
_entity_poly.pdbx_seq_one_letter_code
_entity_poly.pdbx_strand_id
1 'polypeptide(L)'
;MFPLINSFVHIIMYTYYGLAAIGYYQYLWWKNYVTLIQLIQFLWFIIHQGQFILFYNECNFPKIFPIVVCLYSFLFFILFLNFYIKAYWKKERLVKKLKEN
;
A
#
# COMPACT_ATOMS: atom_id res chain seq x y z
N MET A 1 -14.18 0.69 9.98
CA MET A 1 -13.79 1.65 8.90
C MET A 1 -12.57 1.19 8.10
N PHE A 2 -11.57 0.53 8.72
CA PHE A 2 -10.41 -0.07 8.04
C PHE A 2 -10.70 -0.85 6.74
N PRO A 3 -11.66 -1.80 6.70
CA PRO A 3 -11.91 -2.57 5.48
C PRO A 3 -12.48 -1.70 4.34
N LEU A 4 -13.23 -0.63 4.64
CA LEU A 4 -13.83 0.22 3.61
C LEU A 4 -12.76 1.01 2.83
N ILE A 5 -11.83 1.65 3.54
CA ILE A 5 -10.75 2.42 2.91
C ILE A 5 -9.80 1.49 2.15
N ASN A 6 -9.52 0.30 2.72
CA ASN A 6 -8.70 -0.71 2.06
C ASN A 6 -9.36 -1.22 0.76
N SER A 7 -10.64 -1.59 0.81
CA SER A 7 -11.41 -2.01 -0.36
C SER A 7 -11.46 -0.94 -1.44
N PHE A 8 -11.59 0.34 -1.08
CA PHE A 8 -11.54 1.45 -2.04
C PHE A 8 -10.19 1.54 -2.78
N VAL A 9 -9.07 1.47 -2.04
CA VAL A 9 -7.73 1.44 -2.65
C VAL A 9 -7.54 0.18 -3.51
N HIS A 10 -8.08 -0.96 -3.09
CA HIS A 10 -8.04 -2.19 -3.86
C HIS A 10 -8.86 -2.12 -5.15
N ILE A 11 -10.01 -1.45 -5.15
CA ILE A 11 -10.78 -1.22 -6.39
C ILE A 11 -9.91 -0.48 -7.42
N ILE A 12 -9.17 0.55 -7.00
CA ILE A 12 -8.26 1.29 -7.89
C ILE A 12 -7.12 0.39 -8.41
N MET A 13 -6.50 -0.40 -7.52
CA MET A 13 -5.42 -1.31 -7.89
C MET A 13 -5.88 -2.41 -8.86
N TYR A 14 -7.02 -3.05 -8.61
CA TYR A 14 -7.54 -4.10 -9.49
C TYR A 14 -8.04 -3.54 -10.81
N THR A 15 -8.58 -2.32 -10.84
CA THR A 15 -8.94 -1.64 -12.09
C THR A 15 -7.69 -1.41 -12.94
N TYR A 16 -6.57 -1.00 -12.33
CA TYR A 16 -5.28 -0.87 -13.02
C TYR A 16 -4.80 -2.21 -13.59
N TYR A 17 -4.90 -3.31 -12.85
CA TYR A 17 -4.52 -4.63 -13.35
C TYR A 17 -5.47 -5.16 -14.44
N GLY A 18 -6.77 -4.86 -14.35
CA GLY A 18 -7.74 -5.19 -15.40
C GLY A 18 -7.42 -4.49 -16.71
N LEU A 19 -7.14 -3.19 -16.66
CA LEU A 19 -6.70 -2.41 -17.83
C LEU A 19 -5.36 -2.92 -18.41
N ALA A 20 -4.45 -3.37 -17.54
CA ALA A 20 -3.19 -3.99 -17.96
C ALA A 20 -3.40 -5.30 -18.73
N ALA A 21 -4.38 -6.12 -18.31
CA ALA A 21 -4.67 -7.43 -18.91
C ALA A 21 -5.38 -7.31 -20.27
N ILE A 22 -6.20 -6.27 -20.48
CA ILE A 22 -6.90 -6.02 -21.75
C ILE A 22 -5.93 -5.46 -22.82
N GLY A 23 -4.72 -5.04 -22.42
CA GLY A 23 -3.67 -4.59 -23.34
C GLY A 23 -3.67 -3.09 -23.64
N TYR A 24 -4.31 -2.28 -22.80
CA TYR A 24 -4.31 -0.82 -22.92
C TYR A 24 -3.03 -0.18 -22.36
N TYR A 25 -1.86 -0.61 -22.87
CA TYR A 25 -0.52 -0.25 -22.36
C TYR A 25 -0.25 1.26 -22.33
N GLN A 26 -0.91 2.01 -23.21
CA GLN A 26 -0.74 3.45 -23.38
C GLN A 26 -1.23 4.28 -22.17
N TYR A 27 -2.16 3.76 -21.38
CA TYR A 27 -2.72 4.45 -20.20
C TYR A 27 -2.09 4.03 -18.87
N LEU A 28 -1.09 3.12 -18.85
CA LEU A 28 -0.48 2.63 -17.60
C LEU A 28 0.59 3.57 -17.00
N TRP A 29 0.76 4.81 -17.48
CA TRP A 29 1.80 5.71 -16.94
C TRP A 29 1.62 5.98 -15.45
N TRP A 30 0.37 5.98 -14.96
CA TRP A 30 0.04 6.31 -13.57
C TRP A 30 0.32 5.20 -12.55
N LYS A 31 1.04 4.14 -12.94
CA LYS A 31 1.38 3.00 -12.06
C LYS A 31 2.08 3.41 -10.75
N ASN A 32 2.88 4.48 -10.80
CA ASN A 32 3.59 5.00 -9.64
C ASN A 32 2.61 5.54 -8.59
N TYR A 33 1.52 6.18 -9.04
CA TYR A 33 0.48 6.74 -8.17
C TYR A 33 -0.29 5.63 -7.47
N VAL A 34 -0.58 4.51 -8.13
CA VAL A 34 -1.26 3.36 -7.50
C VAL A 34 -0.45 2.84 -6.31
N THR A 35 0.85 2.62 -6.50
CA THR A 35 1.75 2.18 -5.41
C THR A 35 1.93 3.23 -4.32
N LEU A 36 1.92 4.51 -4.67
CA LEU A 36 2.02 5.62 -3.71
C LEU A 36 0.75 5.70 -2.84
N ILE A 37 -0.43 5.56 -3.44
CA ILE A 37 -1.72 5.57 -2.74
C ILE A 37 -1.79 4.41 -1.74
N GLN A 38 -1.34 3.21 -2.13
CA GLN A 38 -1.23 2.06 -1.21
C GLN A 38 -0.31 2.36 -0.03
N LEU A 39 0.86 2.96 -0.28
CA LEU A 39 1.81 3.32 0.76
C LEU A 39 1.25 4.34 1.75
N ILE A 40 0.55 5.37 1.24
CA ILE A 40 -0.12 6.39 2.05
C ILE A 40 -1.24 5.77 2.89
N GLN A 41 -2.00 4.82 2.34
CA GLN A 41 -3.04 4.10 3.07
C GLN A 41 -2.48 3.29 4.24
N PHE A 42 -1.31 2.64 4.09
CA PHE A 42 -0.65 1.96 5.21
C PHE A 42 -0.13 2.94 6.27
N LEU A 43 0.48 4.06 5.87
CA LEU A 43 0.94 5.11 6.81
C LEU A 43 -0.20 5.69 7.63
N TRP A 44 -1.30 6.06 6.97
CA TRP A 44 -2.48 6.60 7.63
C TRP A 44 -3.03 5.62 8.67
N PHE A 45 -3.08 4.33 8.35
CA PHE A 45 -3.52 3.30 9.30
C PHE A 45 -2.57 3.10 10.47
N ILE A 46 -1.25 3.11 10.25
CA ILE A 46 -0.27 3.00 11.33
C ILE A 46 -0.44 4.16 12.31
N ILE A 47 -0.60 5.39 11.81
CA ILE A 47 -0.82 6.58 12.65
C ILE A 47 -2.14 6.48 13.41
N HIS A 48 -3.25 6.17 12.72
CA HIS A 48 -4.56 6.07 13.34
C HIS A 48 -4.62 4.97 14.42
N GLN A 49 -4.04 3.80 14.16
CA GLN A 49 -3.98 2.70 15.13
C GLN A 49 -3.00 2.99 16.26
N GLY A 50 -1.86 3.60 15.96
CA GLY A 50 -0.87 4.03 16.95
C GLY A 50 -1.43 5.06 17.92
N GLN A 51 -2.23 6.01 17.43
CA GLN A 51 -2.90 7.01 18.27
C GLN A 51 -3.90 6.35 19.22
N PHE A 52 -4.66 5.34 18.77
CA PHE A 52 -5.58 4.58 19.64
C PHE A 52 -4.84 3.75 20.71
N ILE A 53 -3.63 3.27 20.41
CA ILE A 53 -2.79 2.53 21.36
C ILE A 53 -2.17 3.47 22.41
N LEU A 54 -1.76 4.68 22.00
CA LEU A 54 -1.10 5.68 22.86
C LEU A 54 -2.08 6.49 23.72
N PHE A 55 -3.24 6.89 23.18
CA PHE A 55 -4.28 7.57 23.95
C PHE A 55 -5.10 6.53 24.72
N TYR A 56 -4.72 6.35 25.98
CA TYR A 56 -5.36 5.45 26.93
C TYR A 56 -6.79 5.91 27.21
N ASN A 57 -7.78 5.34 26.50
CA ASN A 57 -9.16 5.40 26.96
C ASN A 57 -9.36 4.29 28.00
N GLU A 58 -9.97 4.60 29.13
CA GLU A 58 -10.29 3.67 30.24
C GLU A 58 -11.33 2.59 29.87
N CYS A 59 -11.38 2.19 28.60
CA CYS A 59 -12.27 1.17 28.08
C CYS A 59 -11.51 -0.17 28.02
N ASN A 60 -12.12 -1.21 28.60
CA ASN A 60 -11.63 -2.61 28.64
C ASN A 60 -11.66 -3.29 27.25
N PHE A 61 -11.16 -2.63 26.21
CA PHE A 61 -11.11 -3.21 24.88
C PHE A 61 -9.87 -4.10 24.71
N PRO A 62 -9.99 -5.32 24.16
CA PRO A 62 -8.86 -6.24 24.00
C PRO A 62 -7.78 -5.63 23.10
N LYS A 63 -6.65 -5.26 23.71
CA LYS A 63 -5.53 -4.53 23.08
C LYS A 63 -4.73 -5.38 22.08
N ILE A 64 -4.92 -6.69 22.09
CA ILE A 64 -4.17 -7.65 21.24
C ILE A 64 -4.50 -7.43 19.76
N PHE A 65 -5.77 -7.20 19.43
CA PHE A 65 -6.22 -7.06 18.04
C PHE A 65 -5.60 -5.84 17.30
N PRO A 66 -5.63 -4.61 17.85
CA PRO A 66 -5.01 -3.46 17.19
C PRO A 66 -3.48 -3.58 17.09
N ILE A 67 -2.81 -4.22 18.05
CA ILE A 67 -1.35 -4.45 18.03
C ILE A 67 -0.97 -5.36 16.86
N VAL A 68 -1.67 -6.50 16.69
CA VAL A 68 -1.40 -7.44 15.59
C VAL A 68 -1.64 -6.78 14.23
N VAL A 69 -2.75 -6.04 14.08
CA VAL A 69 -3.08 -5.32 12.84
C VAL A 69 -2.03 -4.23 12.52
N CYS A 70 -1.54 -3.53 13.55
CA CYS A 70 -0.48 -2.54 13.40
C CYS A 70 0.84 -3.18 12.92
N LEU A 71 1.26 -4.28 13.56
CA LEU A 71 2.44 -5.06 13.17
C LEU A 71 2.35 -5.55 11.71
N TYR A 72 1.19 -6.10 11.33
CA TYR A 72 0.96 -6.58 9.97
C TYR A 72 1.04 -5.43 8.95
N SER A 73 0.42 -4.29 9.25
CA SER A 73 0.46 -3.09 8.39
C SER A 73 1.88 -2.54 8.23
N PHE A 74 2.68 -2.57 9.31
CA PHE A 74 4.07 -2.13 9.29
C PHE A 74 4.97 -3.04 8.42
N LEU A 75 4.78 -4.35 8.49
CA LEU A 75 5.49 -5.30 7.63
C LEU A 75 5.18 -5.06 6.14
N PHE A 76 3.90 -4.88 5.80
CA PHE A 76 3.51 -4.56 4.43
C PHE A 76 4.07 -3.21 3.97
N PHE A 77 4.06 -2.20 4.84
CA PHE A 77 4.65 -0.90 4.53
C PHE A 77 6.13 -1.01 4.15
N ILE A 78 6.95 -1.72 4.94
CA ILE A 78 8.38 -1.91 4.63
C ILE A 78 8.56 -2.63 3.30
N LEU A 79 7.78 -3.68 3.06
CA LEU A 79 7.88 -4.48 1.83
C LEU A 79 7.52 -3.65 0.60
N PHE A 80 6.42 -2.89 0.66
CA PHE A 80 6.01 -1.99 -0.42
C PHE A 80 6.95 -0.80 -0.60
N LEU A 81 7.54 -0.27 0.48
CA LEU A 81 8.53 0.79 0.41
C LEU A 81 9.81 0.31 -0.28
N ASN A 82 10.31 -0.87 0.08
CA ASN A 82 11.46 -1.49 -0.57
C ASN A 82 11.17 -1.74 -2.07
N PHE A 83 9.98 -2.26 -2.37
CA PHE A 83 9.52 -2.38 -3.76
C PHE A 83 9.50 -1.05 -4.50
N TYR A 84 8.96 0.01 -3.89
CA TYR A 84 8.85 1.34 -4.48
C TYR A 84 10.23 1.93 -4.79
N ILE A 85 11.16 1.86 -3.83
CA ILE A 85 12.54 2.33 -4.00
C ILE A 85 13.22 1.56 -5.15
N LYS A 86 13.12 0.23 -5.16
CA LYS A 86 13.79 -0.59 -6.18
C LYS A 86 13.19 -0.40 -7.58
N ALA A 87 11.87 -0.28 -7.68
CA ALA A 87 11.16 -0.16 -8.95
C ALA A 87 11.26 1.25 -9.56
N TYR A 88 11.17 2.30 -8.74
CA TYR A 88 11.02 3.68 -9.21
C TYR A 88 12.25 4.56 -8.98
N TRP A 89 12.91 4.43 -7.82
CA TRP A 89 14.11 5.23 -7.51
C TRP A 89 15.34 4.65 -8.21
N LYS A 90 15.62 3.37 -7.97
CA LYS A 90 16.77 2.69 -8.59
C LYS A 90 16.52 2.34 -10.06
N LYS A 91 15.26 2.46 -10.53
CA LYS A 91 14.76 2.09 -11.86
C LYS A 91 15.19 0.68 -12.34
N GLU A 92 15.63 -0.22 -11.46
CA GLU A 92 16.22 -1.52 -11.87
C GLU A 92 15.26 -2.35 -12.72
N ARG A 93 13.96 -2.31 -12.40
CA ARG A 93 12.92 -3.01 -13.17
C ARG A 93 12.58 -2.34 -14.51
N LEU A 94 12.67 -1.02 -14.59
CA LEU A 94 12.46 -0.27 -15.84
C LEU A 94 13.66 -0.46 -16.79
N VAL A 95 14.87 -0.44 -16.24
CA VAL A 95 16.12 -0.64 -16.99
C VAL A 95 16.24 -2.07 -17.51
N LYS A 96 15.82 -3.10 -16.74
CA LYS A 96 15.76 -4.48 -17.25
C LYS A 96 14.85 -4.61 -18.47
N LYS A 97 13.64 -4.04 -18.42
CA LYS A 97 12.69 -4.04 -19.56
C LYS A 97 13.20 -3.29 -20.80
N LEU A 98 14.07 -2.30 -20.63
CA LEU A 98 14.69 -1.57 -21.75
C LEU A 98 15.91 -2.29 -22.34
N LYS A 99 16.50 -3.25 -21.63
CA LYS A 99 17.61 -4.07 -22.13
C LYS A 99 17.16 -5.39 -22.77
N GLU A 100 15.94 -5.84 -22.49
CA GLU A 100 15.33 -7.06 -23.04
C GLU A 100 14.42 -6.79 -24.26
N ASN A 101 14.21 -5.53 -24.64
CA ASN A 101 13.62 -5.12 -25.93
C ASN A 101 14.72 -4.57 -26.85
#